data_AF-Z9JUP5-F1
#
_entry.id   AF-Z9JUP5-F1
#
_cell.length_a   1.000
_cell.length_b   1.000
_cell.length_c   1.000
_cell.angle_alpha   90.00
_cell.angle_beta   90.00
_cell.angle_gamma   90.00
#
_symmetry.space_group_name_H-M   'P 1'
#
loop_
_entity.id
_entity.type
_entity.pdbx_description
1 polymer ?
#
loop_
_entity_poly.entity_id
_entity_poly.type
_entity_poly.pdbx_seq_one_letter_code
_entity_poly.pdbx_strand_id
1 'polypeptide(L)'
;MIHELLLAAPDTTPQILGLGLGAVLLLAAVLCLVLWLATLVSVLGSTYSGGMKLLLVIACFAFPVLGPLAWFVIVKGNQPALVHRR
;
A
#
# COMPACT_ATOMS: atom_id res chain seq x y z
N MET A 1 -7.34 -8.01 52.32
CA MET A 1 -6.68 -6.75 51.93
C MET A 1 -5.75 -6.92 50.72
N ILE A 2 -4.86 -7.92 50.69
CA ILE A 2 -3.96 -8.17 49.53
C ILE A 2 -4.73 -8.63 48.27
N HIS A 3 -5.79 -9.44 48.43
CA HIS A 3 -6.63 -9.90 47.30
C HIS A 3 -7.40 -8.77 46.59
N GLU A 4 -7.88 -7.77 47.33
CA GLU A 4 -8.52 -6.57 46.77
C GLU A 4 -7.52 -5.74 45.96
N LEU A 5 -6.26 -5.68 46.40
CA LEU A 5 -5.18 -4.99 45.69
C LEU A 5 -4.80 -5.67 44.36
N LEU A 6 -4.96 -6.99 44.28
CA LEU A 6 -4.71 -7.77 43.07
C LEU A 6 -5.83 -7.59 42.03
N LEU A 7 -7.08 -7.45 42.48
CA LEU A 7 -8.25 -7.18 41.62
C LEU A 7 -8.38 -5.70 41.22
N ALA A 8 -7.74 -4.79 41.96
CA ALA A 8 -7.64 -3.37 41.63
C ALA A 8 -6.51 -3.05 40.63
N ALA A 9 -5.71 -4.05 40.23
CA ALA A 9 -4.69 -3.85 39.20
C ALA A 9 -5.39 -3.46 37.88
N PRO A 10 -4.93 -2.40 37.18
CA PRO A 10 -5.55 -1.97 35.95
C PRO A 10 -5.37 -3.05 34.87
N ASP A 11 -6.48 -3.56 34.35
CA ASP A 11 -6.49 -4.43 33.17
C ASP A 11 -6.03 -3.62 31.95
N THR A 12 -4.72 -3.61 31.69
CA THR A 12 -4.08 -2.91 30.56
C THR A 12 -4.17 -3.66 29.23
N THR A 13 -4.70 -4.89 29.25
CA THR A 13 -4.83 -5.78 28.10
C THR A 13 -5.55 -5.14 26.91
N PRO A 14 -6.75 -4.54 27.04
CA PRO A 14 -7.44 -3.93 25.92
C PRO A 14 -6.70 -2.70 25.34
N GLN A 15 -5.98 -1.96 26.18
CA GLN A 15 -5.18 -0.79 25.75
C GLN A 15 -3.97 -1.23 24.94
N ILE A 16 -3.27 -2.29 25.37
CA ILE A 16 -2.14 -2.86 24.63
C ILE A 16 -2.61 -3.42 23.28
N LEU A 17 -3.73 -4.15 23.26
CA LEU A 17 -4.31 -4.68 22.01
C LEU A 17 -4.76 -3.55 21.07
N GLY A 18 -5.41 -2.51 21.59
CA GLY A 18 -5.86 -1.36 20.80
C GLY A 18 -4.69 -0.59 20.18
N LEU A 19 -3.64 -0.32 20.96
CA LEU A 19 -2.44 0.36 20.46
C LEU A 19 -1.68 -0.51 19.46
N GLY A 20 -1.53 -1.81 19.73
CA GLY A 20 -0.87 -2.75 18.84
C GLY A 20 -1.57 -2.84 17.48
N LEU A 21 -2.89 -3.06 17.49
CA LEU A 21 -3.68 -3.13 16.26
C LEU A 21 -3.67 -1.80 15.50
N GLY A 22 -3.82 -0.67 16.21
CA GLY A 22 -3.76 0.66 15.62
C GLY A 22 -2.43 0.95 14.94
N ALA A 23 -1.31 0.58 15.57
CA ALA A 23 0.03 0.73 15.00
C ALA A 23 0.21 -0.12 13.73
N VAL A 24 -0.26 -1.38 13.74
CA VAL A 24 -0.19 -2.27 12.57
C VAL A 24 -1.01 -1.73 11.40
N LEU A 25 -2.23 -1.26 11.66
CA LEU A 25 -3.09 -0.68 10.63
C LEU A 25 -2.51 0.62 10.05
N LEU A 26 -1.95 1.47 10.91
CA LEU A 26 -1.28 2.69 10.47
C LEU A 26 -0.07 2.36 9.59
N LEU A 27 0.76 1.40 10.00
CA LEU A 27 1.90 0.95 9.22
C LEU A 27 1.45 0.39 7.86
N ALA A 28 0.41 -0.45 7.84
CA ALA A 28 -0.15 -1.00 6.60
C ALA A 28 -0.65 0.11 5.66
N ALA A 29 -1.35 1.12 6.21
CA ALA A 29 -1.83 2.27 5.44
C ALA A 29 -0.67 3.07 4.82
N VAL A 30 0.39 3.34 5.59
CA VAL A 30 1.59 4.03 5.11
C VAL A 30 2.28 3.23 4.00
N LEU A 31 2.48 1.92 4.20
CA LEU A 31 3.08 1.06 3.18
C LEU A 31 2.24 1.02 1.90
N CYS A 32 0.91 0.96 2.03
CA CYS A 32 0.01 0.98 0.90
C CYS A 32 0.08 2.31 0.14
N LEU A 33 0.17 3.44 0.86
CA LEU A 33 0.32 4.77 0.25
C LEU A 33 1.65 4.89 -0.49
N VAL A 34 2.75 4.43 0.12
CA VAL A 34 4.08 4.42 -0.51
C VAL A 34 4.06 3.56 -1.77
N LEU A 35 3.46 2.37 -1.72
CA LEU A 35 3.32 1.48 -2.87
C LEU A 35 2.52 2.15 -4.00
N TRP A 36 1.42 2.83 -3.67
CA TRP A 36 0.60 3.53 -4.62
C TRP A 36 1.35 4.68 -5.32
N LEU A 37 2.05 5.52 -4.56
CA LEU A 37 2.89 6.59 -5.13
C LEU A 37 4.02 6.02 -6.00
N ALA A 38 4.67 4.95 -5.54
CA ALA A 38 5.72 4.27 -6.29
C ALA A 38 5.19 3.73 -7.64
N THR A 39 3.96 3.22 -7.67
CA THR A 39 3.31 2.80 -8.92
C THR A 39 3.12 3.97 -9.87
N LEU A 40 2.62 5.12 -9.41
CA LEU A 40 2.43 6.28 -10.29
C LEU A 40 3.75 6.72 -10.92
N VAL A 41 4.81 6.88 -10.11
CA VAL A 41 6.14 7.24 -10.60
C VAL A 41 6.66 6.18 -11.59
N SER A 42 6.47 4.89 -11.28
CA SER A 42 6.90 3.80 -12.16
C SER A 42 6.13 3.74 -13.48
N VAL A 43 4.83 4.02 -13.50
CA VAL A 43 4.00 4.06 -14.71
C VAL A 43 4.45 5.20 -15.61
N LEU A 44 4.70 6.39 -15.04
CA LEU A 44 5.16 7.56 -15.80
C LEU A 44 6.53 7.31 -16.44
N GLY A 45 7.43 6.60 -15.76
CA GLY A 45 8.74 6.19 -16.27
C GLY A 45 8.75 4.99 -17.22
N SER A 46 7.61 4.33 -17.45
CA SER A 46 7.54 3.13 -18.30
C SER A 46 7.63 3.42 -19.80
N THR A 47 7.88 2.38 -20.60
CA THR A 47 7.98 2.46 -22.08
C THR A 47 6.63 2.48 -22.79
N TYR A 48 5.51 2.39 -22.05
CA TYR A 48 4.17 2.42 -22.62
C TYR A 48 3.88 3.76 -23.34
N SER A 49 2.97 3.73 -24.31
CA SER A 49 2.51 4.94 -24.99
C SER A 49 1.81 5.89 -24.00
N GLY A 50 1.79 7.19 -24.31
CA GLY A 50 1.16 8.20 -23.45
C GLY A 50 -0.31 7.88 -23.11
N GLY A 51 -1.09 7.41 -24.10
CA GLY A 51 -2.47 6.97 -23.87
C GLY A 51 -2.58 5.78 -22.92
N MET A 52 -1.70 4.79 -23.06
CA MET A 52 -1.70 3.63 -22.16
C MET A 52 -1.26 4.01 -20.74
N LYS A 53 -0.29 4.92 -20.60
CA LYS A 53 0.10 5.47 -19.28
C LYS A 53 -1.08 6.12 -18.58
N LEU A 54 -1.89 6.91 -19.30
CA LEU A 54 -3.07 7.56 -18.75
C LEU A 54 -4.09 6.52 -18.25
N LEU A 55 -4.37 5.48 -19.03
CA LEU A 55 -5.26 4.40 -18.62
C LEU A 55 -4.77 3.68 -17.35
N LEU A 56 -3.47 3.41 -17.26
CA LEU A 56 -2.86 2.78 -16.09
C LEU A 56 -2.95 3.67 -14.84
N VAL A 57 -2.72 4.98 -14.99
CA VAL A 57 -2.89 5.95 -13.88
C VAL A 57 -4.34 5.98 -13.41
N ILE A 58 -5.30 6.09 -14.33
CA ILE A 58 -6.74 6.06 -14.00
C ILE A 58 -7.09 4.75 -13.27
N ALA A 59 -6.58 3.61 -13.72
CA ALA A 59 -6.79 2.33 -13.05
C ALA A 59 -6.21 2.31 -11.62
N CYS A 60 -5.06 2.95 -11.39
CA CYS A 60 -4.48 3.08 -10.04
C CYS A 60 -5.31 3.98 -9.13
N PHE A 61 -6.00 5.00 -9.67
CA PHE A 61 -6.94 5.81 -8.89
C PHE A 61 -8.26 5.07 -8.62
N ALA A 62 -8.77 4.29 -9.58
CA ALA A 62 -9.96 3.47 -9.40
C ALA A 62 -9.72 2.32 -8.39
N PHE A 63 -8.50 1.78 -8.36
CA PHE A 63 -8.11 0.68 -7.49
C PHE A 63 -6.79 1.00 -6.75
N PRO A 64 -6.85 1.74 -5.63
CA PRO A 64 -5.65 2.27 -4.96
C PRO A 64 -4.76 1.20 -4.30
N VAL A 65 -5.27 -0.01 -4.10
CA VAL A 65 -4.49 -1.15 -3.57
C VAL A 65 -4.18 -2.15 -4.68
N LEU A 66 -5.21 -2.61 -5.40
CA LEU A 66 -5.05 -3.62 -6.44
C LEU A 66 -4.30 -3.12 -7.67
N GLY A 67 -4.47 -1.85 -8.05
CA GLY A 67 -3.76 -1.23 -9.18
C GLY A 67 -2.24 -1.26 -8.99
N PRO A 68 -1.71 -0.76 -7.86
CA PRO A 68 -0.29 -0.87 -7.53
C PRO A 68 0.25 -2.30 -7.49
N LEU A 69 -0.49 -3.22 -6.88
CA LEU A 69 -0.11 -4.63 -6.80
C LEU A 69 -0.03 -5.26 -8.21
N ALA A 70 -1.07 -5.09 -9.02
CA ALA A 70 -1.11 -5.59 -10.38
C ALA A 70 0.01 -4.99 -11.24
N TRP A 71 0.31 -3.69 -11.06
CA TRP A 71 1.39 -3.03 -11.78
C TRP A 71 2.74 -3.72 -11.52
N PHE A 72 3.14 -3.89 -10.26
CA PHE A 72 4.45 -4.45 -9.93
C PHE A 72 4.56 -5.96 -10.16
N VAL A 73 3.47 -6.71 -9.99
CA VAL A 73 3.49 -8.18 -10.11
C VAL A 73 3.29 -8.65 -11.55
N ILE A 74 2.43 -7.98 -12.33
CA ILE A 74 1.98 -8.49 -13.64
C ILE A 74 2.42 -7.57 -14.77
N VAL A 75 2.17 -6.27 -14.66
CA VAL A 75 2.27 -5.37 -15.82
C VAL A 75 3.70 -4.92 -16.08
N LYS A 76 4.45 -4.53 -15.04
CA LYS A 76 5.78 -3.92 -15.17
C LYS A 76 6.78 -4.82 -15.91
N GLY A 77 6.70 -6.13 -15.71
CA GLY A 77 7.57 -7.11 -16.39
C GLY A 77 7.23 -7.34 -17.86
N ASN A 78 6.01 -7.01 -18.27
CA ASN A 78 5.48 -7.22 -19.62
C ASN A 78 5.52 -5.95 -20.46
N GLN A 79 6.47 -5.06 -20.17
CA GLN A 79 6.64 -3.83 -20.94
C GLN A 79 7.04 -4.18 -22.37
N PRO A 80 6.42 -3.54 -23.38
CA PRO A 80 6.87 -3.70 -24.74
C PRO A 80 8.33 -3.24 -24.84
N ALA A 81 9.15 -4.05 -25.51
CA ALA A 81 10.52 -3.68 -25.81
C ALA A 81 10.52 -2.30 -26.47
N LEU A 82 11.50 -1.46 -26.11
CA LEU A 82 11.67 -0.15 -26.72
C LEU A 82 11.77 -0.31 -28.24
N VAL A 83 10.66 -0.10 -28.94
CA VAL A 83 10.68 0.07 -30.38
C VAL A 83 11.33 1.43 -30.58
N HIS A 84 12.59 1.40 -30.98
CA HIS A 84 13.39 2.57 -31.30
C HIS A 84 12.72 3.30 -32.49
N ARG A 85 11.73 4.14 -32.20
CA ARG A 85 11.25 5.13 -33.16
C ARG A 85 12.31 6.22 -33.18
N ARG A 86 13.09 6.20 -34.26
CA ARG A 86 14.03 7.25 -34.66
C ARG A 86 13.33 8.60 -34.74
#